data_AF-A0A383DGH4-F1
#
_entry.id   AF-A0A383DGH4-F1
#
_cell.length_a   1.000
_cell.length_b   1.000
_cell.length_c   1.000
_cell.angle_alpha   90.00
_cell.angle_beta   90.00
_cell.angle_gamma   90.00
#
_symmetry.space_group_name_H-M   'P 1'
#
loop_
_entity.id
_entity.type
_entity.pdbx_description
1 polymer ?
#
loop_
_entity_poly.entity_id
_entity_poly.type
_entity_poly.pdbx_seq_one_letter_code
_entity_poly.pdbx_strand_id
1 'polypeptide(L)'
;MDPSAKPVLVIAPHPDDEILGVGGTIAKYTNMGWPVTVLTVSGHTPPLYSSGVYEKTVEEALRAHALVGVTDSRFLELPCTMLGTVPVHELNGLILEAVRSVEPAIVLCPYPDRHIDHRLIFDAAMVATRPVDVGS
;
A
#
# COMPACT_ATOMS: atom_id res chain seq x y z
N MET A 1 -10.56 -5.84 21.68
CA MET A 1 -9.81 -4.74 21.04
C MET A 1 -10.36 -3.43 21.58
N ASP A 2 -9.52 -2.39 21.66
CA ASP A 2 -9.97 -1.05 22.05
C ASP A 2 -10.99 -0.54 21.01
N PRO A 3 -12.25 -0.24 21.39
CA PRO A 3 -13.28 0.25 20.48
C PRO A 3 -12.96 1.63 19.88
N SER A 4 -11.91 2.31 20.35
CA SER A 4 -11.40 3.55 19.76
C SER A 4 -10.30 3.35 18.72
N ALA A 5 -9.75 2.13 18.59
CA ALA A 5 -8.72 1.82 17.61
C ALA A 5 -9.30 1.84 16.19
N LYS A 6 -8.67 2.62 15.32
CA LYS A 6 -9.12 2.84 13.95
C LYS A 6 -8.13 2.20 12.97
N PRO A 7 -8.57 1.27 12.09
CA PRO A 7 -7.67 0.70 11.10
C PRO A 7 -7.09 1.76 10.16
N VAL A 8 -5.80 1.62 9.86
CA VAL A 8 -5.07 2.46 8.92
C VAL A 8 -4.58 1.58 7.78
N LEU A 9 -4.78 2.03 6.55
CA LEU A 9 -4.23 1.41 5.36
C LEU A 9 -3.16 2.32 4.76
N VAL A 10 -1.96 1.78 4.56
CA VAL A 10 -0.88 2.41 3.81
C VAL A 10 -0.79 1.72 2.46
N ILE A 11 -0.88 2.49 1.38
CA ILE A 11 -0.71 2.01 0.01
C ILE A 11 0.66 2.50 -0.47
N ALA A 12 1.57 1.58 -0.73
CA ALA A 12 2.94 1.83 -1.14
C ALA A 12 3.17 1.35 -2.58
N PRO A 13 3.75 2.19 -3.47
CA PRO A 13 4.14 1.76 -4.80
C PRO A 13 5.14 0.63 -4.81
N HIS A 14 6.25 0.79 -4.11
CA HIS A 14 7.35 -0.17 -4.03
C HIS A 14 7.63 -0.56 -2.57
N PRO A 15 8.35 -1.67 -2.32
CA PRO A 15 8.81 -2.00 -0.97
C PRO A 15 9.89 -1.00 -0.56
N ASP A 16 9.60 -0.17 0.44
CA ASP A 16 10.42 0.88 1.08
C ASP A 16 9.67 2.23 1.18
N ASP A 17 8.81 2.53 0.20
CA ASP A 17 8.07 3.79 0.10
C ASP A 17 7.22 4.07 1.36
N GLU A 18 6.65 3.03 1.98
CA GLU A 18 5.88 3.17 3.22
C GLU A 18 6.74 3.66 4.38
N ILE A 19 7.98 3.16 4.50
CA ILE A 19 8.88 3.52 5.59
C ILE A 19 9.49 4.89 5.32
N LEU A 20 9.93 5.16 4.09
CA LEU A 20 10.51 6.44 3.69
C LEU A 20 9.49 7.58 3.73
N GLY A 21 8.25 7.31 3.30
CA GLY A 21 7.18 8.30 3.27
C GLY A 21 6.53 8.52 4.63
N VAL A 22 6.12 7.44 5.30
CA VAL A 22 5.26 7.52 6.49
C VAL A 22 5.66 6.59 7.63
N GLY A 23 6.89 6.06 7.67
CA GLY A 23 7.33 5.12 8.71
C GLY A 23 7.18 5.64 10.13
N GLY A 24 7.47 6.94 10.36
CA GLY A 24 7.23 7.57 11.66
C GLY A 24 5.75 7.69 12.04
N THR A 25 4.87 7.89 11.05
CA THR A 25 3.41 7.93 11.22
C THR A 25 2.86 6.53 11.49
N ILE A 26 3.37 5.50 10.82
CA ILE A 26 3.05 4.10 11.09
C ILE A 26 3.38 3.78 12.55
N ALA A 27 4.63 4.03 12.98
CA ALA A 27 5.07 3.80 14.35
C ALA A 27 4.20 4.58 15.38
N LYS A 28 3.76 5.79 15.04
CA LYS A 28 2.84 6.56 15.89
C LYS A 28 1.50 5.85 16.07
N TYR A 29 0.86 5.40 15.00
CA TYR A 29 -0.45 4.75 15.07
C TYR A 29 -0.38 3.38 15.76
N THR A 30 0.64 2.58 15.46
CA THR A 30 0.83 1.27 16.09
C THR A 30 1.11 1.40 17.60
N ASN A 31 1.87 2.41 18.02
CA ASN A 31 2.07 2.75 19.45
C ASN A 31 0.78 3.23 20.14
N MET A 32 -0.18 3.77 19.40
CA MET A 32 -1.52 4.08 19.90
C MET A 32 -2.44 2.84 19.93
N GLY A 33 -1.96 1.66 19.54
CA GLY A 33 -2.73 0.43 19.46
C GLY A 33 -3.64 0.33 18.23
N TRP A 34 -3.44 1.18 17.22
CA TRP A 34 -4.23 1.14 15.99
C TRP A 34 -3.66 0.10 15.02
N PRO A 35 -4.49 -0.78 14.44
CA PRO A 35 -4.01 -1.73 13.45
C PRO A 35 -3.62 -1.01 12.16
N VAL A 36 -2.42 -1.31 11.65
CA VAL A 36 -1.88 -0.74 10.42
C VAL A 36 -1.63 -1.85 9.42
N THR A 37 -2.26 -1.75 8.25
CA THR A 37 -2.02 -2.62 7.11
C THR A 37 -1.17 -1.88 6.08
N VAL A 38 -0.11 -2.49 5.59
CA VAL A 38 0.65 -2.00 4.43
C VAL A 38 0.31 -2.86 3.22
N LEU A 39 -0.13 -2.21 2.13
CA LEU A 39 -0.30 -2.81 0.81
C LEU A 39 0.80 -2.29 -0.11
N THR A 40 1.74 -3.14 -0.47
CA THR A 40 2.75 -2.86 -1.49
C THR A 40 2.25 -3.35 -2.85
N VAL A 41 2.10 -2.44 -3.79
CA VAL A 41 1.42 -2.72 -5.07
C VAL A 41 2.34 -3.35 -6.09
N SER A 42 3.57 -2.86 -6.21
CA SER A 42 4.53 -3.34 -7.19
C SER A 42 5.87 -3.70 -6.55
N GLY A 43 6.61 -4.58 -7.21
CA GLY A 43 7.89 -5.07 -6.72
C GLY A 43 8.89 -5.24 -7.84
N HIS A 44 10.14 -5.47 -7.46
CA HIS A 44 11.24 -5.76 -8.37
C HIS A 44 11.12 -7.19 -8.93
N THR A 45 10.10 -7.45 -9.74
CA THR A 45 9.76 -8.76 -10.32
C THR A 45 10.15 -8.86 -11.80
N PRO A 46 10.14 -10.07 -12.39
CA PRO A 46 10.30 -10.24 -13.83
C PRO A 46 9.25 -9.46 -14.65
N PRO A 47 9.59 -8.99 -15.86
CA PRO A 47 10.79 -9.30 -16.65
C PRO A 47 12.01 -8.40 -16.38
N LEU A 48 11.86 -7.33 -15.59
CA LEU A 48 12.93 -6.33 -15.40
C LEU A 48 13.95 -6.75 -14.34
N TYR A 49 13.53 -7.54 -13.36
CA TYR A 49 14.34 -8.01 -12.25
C TYR A 49 14.20 -9.52 -12.07
N SER A 50 15.16 -10.16 -11.40
CA SER A 50 15.04 -11.58 -11.06
C SER A 50 14.13 -11.78 -9.85
N SER A 51 13.52 -12.96 -9.73
CA SER A 51 12.69 -13.30 -8.57
C SER A 51 13.44 -13.19 -7.24
N GLY A 52 14.74 -13.51 -7.22
CA GLY A 52 15.57 -13.37 -6.02
C GLY A 52 15.75 -11.93 -5.54
N VAL A 53 15.66 -10.93 -6.44
CA VAL A 53 15.64 -9.52 -6.02
C VAL A 53 14.33 -9.19 -5.33
N TYR A 54 13.20 -9.62 -5.89
CA TYR A 54 11.89 -9.43 -5.27
C TYR A 54 11.82 -10.05 -3.87
N GLU A 55 12.18 -11.33 -3.73
CA GLU A 55 12.16 -12.06 -2.46
C GLU A 55 12.97 -11.32 -1.38
N LYS A 56 14.16 -10.82 -1.74
CA LYS A 56 15.00 -10.04 -0.84
C LYS A 56 14.33 -8.74 -0.41
N THR A 57 13.72 -8.00 -1.33
CA THR A 57 13.03 -6.74 -1.00
C THR A 57 11.81 -6.94 -0.11
N VAL A 58 11.08 -8.06 -0.29
CA VAL A 58 9.98 -8.44 0.60
C VAL A 58 10.50 -8.77 1.99
N GLU A 59 11.59 -9.54 2.11
CA GLU A 59 12.20 -9.84 3.41
C GLU A 59 12.67 -8.57 4.14
N GLU A 60 13.27 -7.63 3.41
CA GLU A 60 13.69 -6.34 3.95
C GLU A 60 12.49 -5.51 4.43
N ALA A 61 11.43 -5.41 3.63
CA ALA A 61 10.19 -4.71 3.99
C ALA A 61 9.53 -5.33 5.24
N LEU A 62 9.37 -6.66 5.29
CA LEU A 62 8.80 -7.35 6.45
C LEU A 62 9.60 -7.12 7.74
N ARG A 63 10.95 -7.09 7.64
CA ARG A 63 11.80 -6.75 8.79
C ARG A 63 11.59 -5.30 9.23
N ALA A 64 11.47 -4.36 8.30
CA ALA A 64 11.20 -2.95 8.63
C ALA A 64 9.80 -2.76 9.25
N HIS A 65 8.79 -3.42 8.70
CA HIS A 65 7.41 -3.45 9.20
C HIS A 65 7.33 -3.93 10.65
N ALA A 66 8.09 -4.98 10.99
CA ALA A 66 8.18 -5.49 12.36
C ALA A 66 8.76 -4.46 13.34
N LEU A 67 9.72 -3.63 12.91
CA LEU A 67 10.31 -2.58 13.76
C LEU A 67 9.33 -1.46 14.09
N VAL A 68 8.37 -1.18 13.21
CA VAL A 68 7.37 -0.11 13.39
C VAL A 68 5.99 -0.63 13.80
N GLY A 69 5.84 -1.94 14.03
CA GLY A 69 4.62 -2.56 14.56
C GLY A 69 3.47 -2.74 13.58
N VAL A 70 3.74 -2.78 12.26
CA VAL A 70 2.72 -3.09 11.25
C VAL A 70 2.04 -4.42 11.59
N THR A 71 0.70 -4.46 11.51
CA THR A 71 -0.09 -5.64 11.89
C THR A 71 -0.36 -6.58 10.72
N ASP A 72 -0.36 -6.07 9.49
CA ASP A 72 -0.61 -6.84 8.28
C ASP A 72 0.19 -6.26 7.10
N SER A 73 0.83 -7.12 6.31
CA SER A 73 1.67 -6.73 5.16
C SER A 73 1.24 -7.55 3.94
N ARG A 74 0.84 -6.87 2.88
CA ARG A 74 0.30 -7.47 1.65
C ARG A 74 1.10 -7.00 0.45
N PHE A 75 1.39 -7.92 -0.47
CA PHE A 75 2.17 -7.66 -1.67
C PHE A 75 1.38 -8.14 -2.89
N LEU A 76 1.16 -7.28 -3.89
CA LEU A 76 0.40 -7.61 -5.11
C LEU A 76 1.28 -8.08 -6.29
N GLU A 77 2.60 -8.03 -6.15
CA GLU A 77 3.57 -8.61 -7.11
C GLU A 77 3.53 -8.05 -8.54
N LEU A 78 2.90 -6.89 -8.74
CA LEU A 78 2.90 -6.26 -10.05
C LEU A 78 4.33 -5.80 -10.43
N PRO A 79 4.78 -5.97 -11.69
CA PRO A 79 6.11 -5.53 -12.08
C PRO A 79 6.25 -4.01 -11.99
N CYS A 80 7.21 -3.55 -11.18
CA CYS A 80 7.50 -2.13 -11.04
C CYS A 80 7.88 -1.50 -12.38
N THR A 81 7.59 -0.21 -12.55
CA THR A 81 7.72 0.58 -13.78
C THR A 81 6.86 0.13 -14.96
N MET A 82 6.13 -0.99 -14.82
CA MET A 82 5.21 -1.52 -15.82
C MET A 82 3.74 -1.36 -15.44
N LEU A 83 3.41 -0.66 -14.34
CA LEU A 83 2.02 -0.45 -13.95
C LEU A 83 1.19 0.26 -15.02
N GLY A 84 1.82 1.07 -15.87
CA GLY A 84 1.17 1.70 -17.03
C GLY A 84 0.67 0.71 -18.10
N THR A 85 1.10 -0.55 -18.06
CA THR A 85 0.59 -1.61 -18.95
C THR A 85 -0.59 -2.37 -18.34
N VAL A 86 -0.86 -2.20 -17.04
CA VAL A 86 -2.00 -2.82 -16.36
C VAL A 86 -3.28 -2.03 -16.71
N PRO A 87 -4.36 -2.69 -17.14
CA PRO A 87 -5.63 -2.01 -17.37
C PRO A 87 -6.10 -1.25 -16.13
N VAL A 88 -6.45 0.02 -16.28
CA VAL A 88 -6.79 0.92 -15.16
C VAL A 88 -7.88 0.35 -14.25
N HIS A 89 -8.89 -0.31 -14.81
CA HIS A 89 -9.97 -0.90 -14.03
C HIS A 89 -9.52 -2.08 -13.14
N GLU A 90 -8.50 -2.84 -13.56
CA GLU A 90 -7.92 -3.92 -12.77
C GLU A 90 -7.11 -3.37 -11.60
N LEU A 91 -6.23 -2.39 -11.87
CA LEU A 91 -5.47 -1.70 -10.82
C LEU A 91 -6.40 -1.07 -9.77
N ASN A 92 -7.44 -0.37 -10.23
CA ASN A 92 -8.47 0.19 -9.34
C ASN A 92 -9.19 -0.89 -8.54
N GLY A 93 -9.49 -2.04 -9.14
CA GLY A 93 -10.13 -3.17 -8.49
C GLY A 93 -9.30 -3.74 -7.34
N LEU A 94 -7.99 -3.95 -7.56
CA LEU A 94 -7.06 -4.46 -6.55
C LEU A 94 -6.97 -3.53 -5.34
N ILE A 95 -6.84 -2.22 -5.56
CA ILE A 95 -6.78 -1.25 -4.46
C ILE A 95 -8.14 -1.15 -3.74
N LEU A 96 -9.25 -1.20 -4.48
CA LEU A 96 -10.59 -1.19 -3.90
C LEU A 96 -10.84 -2.42 -3.01
N GLU A 97 -10.35 -3.60 -3.40
CA GLU A 97 -10.43 -4.81 -2.58
C GLU A 97 -9.65 -4.66 -1.26
N ALA A 98 -8.47 -4.06 -1.30
CA ALA A 98 -7.71 -3.75 -0.09
C ALA A 98 -8.45 -2.76 0.82
N VAL A 99 -9.02 -1.69 0.27
CA VAL A 99 -9.82 -0.72 1.04
C VAL A 99 -11.04 -1.41 1.67
N ARG A 100 -11.77 -2.23 0.92
CA ARG A 100 -12.96 -2.95 1.43
C ARG A 100 -12.63 -4.00 2.47
N SER A 101 -11.51 -4.69 2.35
CA SER A 101 -11.12 -5.74 3.31
C SER A 101 -10.53 -5.18 4.60
N VAL A 102 -9.92 -3.99 4.56
CA VAL A 102 -9.34 -3.33 5.74
C VAL A 102 -10.35 -2.42 6.45
N GLU A 103 -11.35 -1.90 5.72
CA GLU A 103 -12.29 -0.87 6.20
C GLU A 103 -11.59 0.27 6.95
N PRO A 104 -10.57 0.93 6.32
CA PRO A 104 -9.72 1.87 7.02
C PRO A 104 -10.45 3.18 7.34
N ALA A 105 -10.18 3.72 8.53
CA ALA A 105 -10.56 5.10 8.85
C ALA A 105 -9.61 6.13 8.26
N ILE A 106 -8.38 5.72 7.94
CA ILE A 106 -7.33 6.55 7.35
C ILE A 106 -6.65 5.75 6.24
N VAL A 107 -6.52 6.36 5.07
CA VAL A 107 -5.70 5.85 3.97
C VAL A 107 -4.51 6.80 3.77
N LEU A 108 -3.30 6.25 3.80
CA LEU A 108 -2.07 6.93 3.43
C LEU A 108 -1.65 6.40 2.06
N CYS A 109 -1.43 7.28 1.09
CA CYS A 109 -1.11 6.93 -0.30
C CYS A 109 0.05 7.81 -0.81
N PRO A 110 0.74 7.42 -1.88
CA PRO A 110 1.90 8.17 -2.36
C PRO A 110 1.51 9.55 -2.86
N TYR A 111 2.41 10.52 -2.75
CA TYR A 111 2.27 11.77 -3.50
C TYR A 111 2.55 11.50 -4.99
N PRO A 112 1.76 12.05 -5.94
CA PRO A 112 1.93 11.83 -7.37
C PRO A 112 3.17 12.56 -7.94
N ASP A 113 4.37 12.07 -7.63
CA ASP A 113 5.64 12.65 -8.07
C ASP A 113 6.02 12.28 -9.52
N ARG A 114 7.30 12.46 -9.88
CA ARG A 114 7.80 12.20 -11.24
C ARG A 114 7.73 10.71 -11.65
N HIS A 115 7.70 9.78 -10.70
CA HIS A 115 7.60 8.36 -10.96
C HIS A 115 6.19 8.00 -11.43
N ILE A 116 6.09 7.23 -12.52
CA ILE A 116 4.77 6.90 -13.11
C ILE A 116 3.93 6.01 -12.20
N ASP A 117 4.53 5.01 -11.55
CA ASP A 117 3.84 4.13 -10.61
C ASP A 117 3.19 4.91 -9.46
N HIS A 118 3.89 5.92 -8.91
CA HIS A 118 3.38 6.74 -7.81
C HIS A 118 2.10 7.47 -8.23
N ARG A 119 2.08 8.02 -9.46
CA ARG A 119 0.91 8.69 -10.02
C ARG A 119 -0.26 7.74 -10.25
N LEU A 120 -0.01 6.58 -10.87
CA LEU A 120 -1.06 5.60 -11.14
C LEU A 120 -1.68 5.05 -9.86
N ILE A 121 -0.86 4.79 -8.85
CA ILE A 121 -1.34 4.28 -7.55
C ILE A 121 -2.06 5.37 -6.77
N PHE A 122 -1.60 6.62 -6.84
CA PHE A 122 -2.33 7.75 -6.28
C PHE A 122 -3.73 7.86 -6.91
N ASP A 123 -3.83 7.85 -8.24
CA ASP A 123 -5.12 7.94 -8.93
C ASP A 123 -6.05 6.77 -8.56
N ALA A 124 -5.51 5.55 -8.50
CA ALA A 124 -6.28 4.36 -8.11
C ALA A 124 -6.72 4.41 -6.64
N ALA A 125 -5.90 4.93 -5.72
CA ALA A 125 -6.27 5.16 -4.33
C ALA A 125 -7.38 6.23 -4.21
N MET A 126 -7.32 7.31 -4.99
CA MET A 126 -8.37 8.34 -5.03
C MET A 126 -9.70 7.77 -5.55
N VAL A 127 -9.66 6.89 -6.56
CA VAL A 127 -10.86 6.20 -7.06
C VAL A 127 -11.42 5.25 -6.00
N ALA A 128 -10.58 4.49 -5.31
CA ALA A 128 -10.99 3.51 -4.30
C ALA A 128 -11.57 4.14 -3.02
N THR A 129 -11.16 5.37 -2.69
CA THR A 129 -11.56 6.10 -1.48
C THR A 129 -12.61 7.18 -1.71
N ARG A 130 -13.07 7.37 -2.95
CA ARG A 130 -14.11 8.36 -3.26
C ARG A 130 -15.37 8.10 -2.43
N PRO A 131 -16.07 9.14 -1.96
CA PRO A 131 -17.35 8.98 -1.30
C PRO A 131 -18.32 8.21 -2.18
N VAL A 132 -18.80 7.08 -1.68
CA VAL A 132 -19.98 6.40 -2.22
C VAL A 132 -21.17 6.91 -1.43
N ASP A 133 -21.67 8.10 -1.79
CA ASP A 133 -23.00 8.47 -1.32
C ASP A 133 -23.99 7.42 -1.81
N VAL A 134 -24.89 7.04 -0.90
CA VAL A 134 -26.04 6.16 -1.13
C VAL A 134 -26.95 6.85 -2.15
N GLY A 135 -26.62 6.69 -3.43
CA GLY A 135 -27.21 7.41 -4.54
C GLY A 135 -27.09 6.67 -5.87
N SER A 136 -27.02 5.34 -5.81
CA SER A 136 -27.22 4.41 -6.93
C SER A 136 -28.21 3.34 -6.53
#